data_AF-A0A9D6ZSN5-F1
#
_entry.id   AF-A0A9D6ZSN5-F1
#
_cell.length_a   1.000
_cell.length_b   1.000
_cell.length_c   1.000
_cell.angle_alpha   90.00
_cell.angle_beta   90.00
_cell.angle_gamma   90.00
#
_symmetry.space_group_name_H-M   'P 1'
#
loop_
_entity.id
_entity.type
_entity.pdbx_description
1 polymer ?
#
loop_
_entity_poly.entity_id
_entity_poly.type
_entity_poly.pdbx_seq_one_letter_code
_entity_poly.pdbx_strand_id
1 'polypeptide(L)'
;MKVLNSDRLDRLAQARWFELQASAAALKGDDAFAERLALQANIYAPAHSSPEERLRALAAARVRQRRAETGTVRRTPRKFDFLYAPTLRGLSTEFSSLAPLHPDVFSVPKHELDHALETATEGALLEKYRRSVLDARPHVTGGLVQHAYIAEQYGDASIAARLAAICNRRLFVHGVRDPLAIAVSTYNHELIARHGGAYRFLAVDEKTGFGRAPLDLDRRWRFRPRTLLGRATRRHAPLPLAAAHRDAILDEALGAPRHYAVGSCYARHFEVWKPLDLTRRPESTRHTVQRLFEAIGVNDALEHPAFHASEGTTVHRLMVQNLMNVQCEGHALSLGLGYANRAIFSNSFLMGELYAFQADDRFAGTELAGLTLALTVPLEQWVLLPAALRLRLIEEGRLLAFCNEVLVPEWLASHAAWQAALSRHLLKHLEAAMVDCLKDRVGRDFEQFLKHHPAFENAWPAAIAALGRHPRQSPITSPRLRPRFAGG
;
A
#
# COMPACT_ATOMS: atom_id res chain seq x y z
N MET A 1 3.69 27.72 -5.57
CA MET A 1 2.76 26.58 -5.48
C MET A 1 1.49 26.88 -6.26
N LYS A 2 1.16 26.08 -7.28
CA LYS A 2 -0.10 26.19 -8.04
C LYS A 2 -1.14 25.24 -7.42
N VAL A 3 -2.22 25.79 -6.88
CA VAL A 3 -3.34 25.00 -6.33
C VAL A 3 -4.27 24.63 -7.48
N LEU A 4 -4.67 23.36 -7.54
CA LEU A 4 -5.46 22.80 -8.64
C LEU A 4 -6.97 22.85 -8.37
N ASN A 5 -7.36 23.13 -7.14
CA ASN A 5 -8.73 23.13 -6.69
C ASN A 5 -9.02 24.29 -5.72
N SER A 6 -8.43 25.47 -5.99
CA SER A 6 -8.70 26.68 -5.19
C SER A 6 -10.01 27.35 -5.60
N ASP A 7 -10.48 27.17 -6.83
CA ASP A 7 -11.75 27.70 -7.31
C ASP A 7 -12.93 26.84 -6.79
N ARG A 8 -14.02 27.49 -6.43
CA ARG A 8 -15.29 26.85 -6.08
C ARG A 8 -15.79 25.93 -7.19
N LEU A 9 -15.67 26.31 -8.47
CA LEU A 9 -16.14 25.49 -9.59
C LEU A 9 -15.34 24.18 -9.70
N ASP A 10 -14.01 24.26 -9.63
CA ASP A 10 -13.14 23.07 -9.65
C ASP A 10 -13.48 22.11 -8.51
N ARG A 11 -13.77 22.66 -7.33
CA ARG A 11 -14.13 21.87 -6.16
C ARG A 11 -15.51 21.23 -6.27
N LEU A 12 -16.49 21.92 -6.83
CA LEU A 12 -17.79 21.32 -7.12
C LEU A 12 -17.66 20.20 -8.17
N ALA A 13 -16.79 20.37 -9.17
CA ALA A 13 -16.49 19.32 -10.14
C ALA A 13 -15.82 18.10 -9.47
N GLN A 14 -14.84 18.32 -8.59
CA GLN A 14 -14.20 17.26 -7.80
C GLN A 14 -15.19 16.56 -6.88
N ALA A 15 -16.02 17.30 -6.15
CA ALA A 15 -17.06 16.73 -5.30
C ALA A 15 -18.00 15.82 -6.08
N ARG A 16 -18.46 16.27 -7.25
CA ARG A 16 -19.31 15.47 -8.14
C ARG A 16 -18.60 14.22 -8.66
N TRP A 17 -17.31 14.33 -9.00
CA TRP A 17 -16.52 13.17 -9.40
C TRP A 17 -16.45 12.13 -8.27
N PHE A 18 -16.15 12.55 -7.04
CA PHE A 18 -16.15 11.65 -5.87
C PHE A 18 -17.53 11.06 -5.57
N GLU A 19 -18.62 11.81 -5.76
CA GLU A 19 -20.00 11.29 -5.64
C GLU A 19 -20.32 10.20 -6.66
N LEU A 20 -19.88 10.36 -7.90
CA LEU A 20 -20.02 9.33 -8.92
C LEU A 20 -19.23 8.07 -8.56
N GLN A 21 -18.00 8.23 -8.07
CA GLN A 21 -17.19 7.10 -7.58
C GLN A 21 -17.83 6.42 -6.37
N ALA A 22 -18.38 7.20 -5.42
CA ALA A 22 -19.08 6.66 -4.26
C ALA A 22 -20.30 5.84 -4.68
N SER A 23 -21.06 6.36 -5.65
CA SER A 23 -22.23 5.66 -6.21
C SER A 23 -21.80 4.38 -6.91
N ALA A 24 -20.72 4.41 -7.69
CA ALA A 24 -20.16 3.21 -8.34
C ALA A 24 -19.71 2.16 -7.30
N ALA A 25 -19.02 2.56 -6.24
CA ALA A 25 -18.61 1.67 -5.15
C ALA A 25 -19.83 1.04 -4.44
N ALA A 26 -20.85 1.84 -4.12
CA ALA A 26 -22.10 1.34 -3.52
C ALA A 26 -22.86 0.39 -4.46
N LEU A 27 -22.87 0.70 -5.76
CA LEU A 27 -23.44 -0.16 -6.80
C LEU A 27 -22.68 -1.46 -6.97
N LYS A 28 -21.44 -1.59 -6.53
CA LYS A 28 -20.68 -2.86 -6.43
C LYS A 28 -20.87 -3.56 -5.08
N GLY A 29 -21.40 -2.84 -4.09
CA GLY A 29 -21.61 -3.30 -2.71
C GLY A 29 -20.41 -3.11 -1.78
N ASP A 30 -19.48 -2.23 -2.17
CA ASP A 30 -18.38 -1.79 -1.32
C ASP A 30 -18.80 -0.53 -0.52
N ASP A 31 -19.58 -0.75 0.53
CA ASP A 31 -20.19 0.35 1.30
C ASP A 31 -19.15 1.20 2.03
N ALA A 32 -18.14 0.56 2.62
CA ALA A 32 -17.07 1.27 3.33
C ALA A 32 -16.28 2.18 2.38
N PHE A 33 -16.02 1.71 1.16
CA PHE A 33 -15.36 2.54 0.17
C PHE A 33 -16.27 3.66 -0.34
N ALA A 34 -17.56 3.38 -0.56
CA ALA A 34 -18.54 4.38 -0.96
C ALA A 34 -18.67 5.51 0.07
N GLU A 35 -18.73 5.17 1.36
CA GLU A 35 -18.80 6.13 2.46
C GLU A 35 -17.58 7.06 2.47
N ARG A 36 -16.38 6.48 2.36
CA ARG A 36 -15.13 7.24 2.30
C ARG A 36 -15.11 8.24 1.14
N LEU A 37 -15.55 7.84 -0.05
CA LEU A 37 -15.64 8.72 -1.21
C LEU A 37 -16.71 9.81 -1.02
N ALA A 38 -17.84 9.50 -0.40
CA ALA A 38 -18.86 10.47 -0.07
C ALA A 38 -18.37 11.52 0.95
N LEU A 39 -17.56 11.10 1.93
CA LEU A 39 -16.90 12.02 2.87
C LEU A 39 -15.90 12.93 2.16
N GLN A 40 -15.13 12.41 1.20
CA GLN A 40 -14.24 13.22 0.38
C GLN A 40 -15.00 14.24 -0.47
N ALA A 41 -16.14 13.86 -1.05
CA ALA A 41 -17.00 14.80 -1.75
C ALA A 41 -17.47 15.94 -0.81
N ASN A 42 -17.80 15.62 0.44
CA ASN A 42 -18.17 16.63 1.44
C ASN A 42 -17.03 17.57 1.82
N ILE A 43 -15.77 17.13 1.78
CA ILE A 43 -14.60 18.02 1.93
C ILE A 43 -14.57 19.09 0.83
N TYR A 44 -14.80 18.69 -0.42
CA TYR A 44 -14.78 19.61 -1.54
C TYR A 44 -16.04 20.49 -1.62
N ALA A 45 -17.18 20.00 -1.15
CA ALA A 45 -18.46 20.68 -1.21
C ALA A 45 -19.23 20.58 0.13
N PRO A 46 -18.80 21.27 1.21
CA PRO A 46 -19.34 21.05 2.55
C PRO A 46 -20.78 21.56 2.73
N ALA A 47 -21.23 22.46 1.84
CA ALA A 47 -22.56 23.07 1.87
C ALA A 47 -23.67 22.20 1.23
N HIS A 48 -23.30 21.13 0.51
CA HIS A 48 -24.26 20.26 -0.17
C HIS A 48 -24.49 19.01 0.69
N SER A 49 -25.68 18.85 1.27
CA SER A 49 -26.24 17.68 2.01
C SER A 49 -25.34 16.93 3.00
N SER A 50 -25.90 16.59 4.17
CA SER A 50 -25.12 15.87 5.19
C SER A 50 -24.68 14.48 4.66
N PRO A 51 -23.49 13.98 5.04
CA PRO A 51 -23.07 12.62 4.71
C PRO A 51 -24.13 11.57 5.05
N GLU A 52 -24.88 11.78 6.14
CA GLU A 52 -25.99 10.93 6.55
C GLU A 52 -27.17 10.94 5.57
N GLU A 53 -27.58 12.09 5.05
CA GLU A 53 -28.64 12.17 4.02
C GLU A 53 -28.22 11.45 2.73
N ARG A 54 -26.93 11.54 2.37
CA ARG A 54 -26.34 10.87 1.21
C ARG A 54 -26.27 9.35 1.42
N LEU A 55 -25.83 8.90 2.59
CA LEU A 55 -25.82 7.49 2.96
C LEU A 55 -27.24 6.91 3.05
N ARG A 56 -28.21 7.68 3.58
CA ARG A 56 -29.63 7.30 3.58
C ARG A 56 -30.21 7.22 2.17
N ALA A 57 -29.86 8.15 1.27
CA ALA A 57 -30.27 8.10 -0.13
C ALA A 57 -29.69 6.88 -0.86
N LEU A 58 -28.41 6.56 -0.62
CA LEU A 58 -27.75 5.36 -1.14
C LEU A 58 -28.42 4.09 -0.58
N ALA A 59 -28.69 4.04 0.73
CA ALA A 59 -29.41 2.93 1.36
C ALA A 59 -30.85 2.77 0.82
N ALA A 60 -31.56 3.88 0.56
CA ALA A 60 -32.89 3.87 -0.02
C ALA A 60 -32.88 3.40 -1.49
N ALA A 61 -31.89 3.80 -2.29
CA ALA A 61 -31.67 3.28 -3.63
C ALA A 61 -31.39 1.77 -3.61
N ARG A 62 -30.63 1.30 -2.62
CA ARG A 62 -30.33 -0.12 -2.37
C ARG A 62 -31.58 -0.96 -2.05
N VAL A 63 -32.48 -0.43 -1.23
CA VAL A 63 -33.77 -1.07 -0.92
C VAL A 63 -34.66 -1.16 -2.16
N ARG A 64 -34.68 -0.11 -3.01
CA ARG A 64 -35.45 -0.11 -4.26
C ARG A 64 -34.88 -1.12 -5.27
N GLN A 65 -33.55 -1.18 -5.43
CA GLN A 65 -32.89 -2.12 -6.33
C GLN A 65 -33.09 -3.58 -5.87
N ARG A 66 -32.92 -3.89 -4.58
CA ARG A 66 -33.20 -5.23 -4.03
C ARG A 66 -34.65 -5.68 -4.20
N ARG A 67 -35.60 -4.74 -4.15
CA ARG A 67 -37.02 -5.01 -4.40
C ARG A 67 -37.33 -5.21 -5.89
N ALA A 68 -36.52 -4.68 -6.79
CA ALA A 68 -36.66 -4.88 -8.23
C ALA A 68 -36.03 -6.20 -8.72
N GLU A 69 -35.01 -6.70 -8.01
CA GLU A 69 -34.22 -7.89 -8.38
C GLU A 69 -34.77 -9.22 -7.79
N THR A 70 -36.00 -9.23 -7.24
CA THR A 70 -36.65 -10.47 -6.76
C THR A 70 -37.11 -11.35 -7.92
N GLY A 71 -36.15 -12.01 -8.57
CA GLY A 71 -36.32 -13.22 -9.36
C GLY A 71 -35.45 -14.32 -8.76
N THR A 72 -36.06 -15.29 -8.08
CA THR A 72 -35.37 -16.42 -7.44
C THR A 72 -34.89 -17.42 -8.48
N VAL A 73 -33.74 -17.14 -9.11
CA VAL A 73 -32.95 -18.19 -9.75
C VAL A 73 -32.08 -18.82 -8.66
N ARG A 74 -32.34 -20.09 -8.33
CA ARG A 74 -31.48 -20.93 -7.48
C ARG A 74 -30.10 -21.04 -8.15
N ARG A 75 -29.20 -20.11 -7.87
CA ARG A 75 -27.80 -20.18 -8.27
C ARG A 75 -27.01 -20.92 -7.19
N THR A 76 -26.05 -21.71 -7.62
CA THR A 76 -25.05 -22.30 -6.72
C THR A 76 -24.39 -21.18 -5.93
N PRO A 77 -24.25 -21.30 -4.59
CA PRO A 77 -23.65 -20.25 -3.77
C PRO A 77 -22.27 -19.86 -4.29
N ARG A 78 -22.08 -18.58 -4.65
CA ARG A 78 -20.80 -18.12 -5.21
C ARG A 78 -19.73 -17.99 -4.11
N LYS A 79 -18.49 -18.26 -4.51
CA LYS A 79 -17.25 -18.04 -3.75
C LYS A 79 -16.46 -16.88 -4.38
N PHE A 80 -15.44 -16.36 -3.68
CA PHE A 80 -14.56 -15.35 -4.27
C PHE A 80 -13.84 -15.90 -5.51
N ASP A 81 -13.79 -15.16 -6.61
CA ASP A 81 -13.30 -15.64 -7.91
C ASP A 81 -11.79 -15.78 -7.99
N PHE A 82 -11.05 -14.99 -7.21
CA PHE A 82 -9.59 -15.04 -7.17
C PHE A 82 -9.04 -14.82 -5.76
N LEU A 83 -7.84 -15.36 -5.55
CA LEU A 83 -6.98 -15.02 -4.43
C LEU A 83 -5.68 -14.42 -4.97
N TYR A 84 -5.33 -13.25 -4.44
CA TYR A 84 -3.99 -12.71 -4.55
C TYR A 84 -3.25 -12.94 -3.22
N ALA A 85 -2.12 -13.64 -3.27
CA ALA A 85 -1.17 -13.66 -2.15
C ALA A 85 0.22 -13.36 -2.72
N PRO A 86 0.96 -12.37 -2.19
CA PRO A 86 2.30 -12.11 -2.67
C PRO A 86 3.36 -12.90 -1.89
N THR A 87 4.60 -12.88 -2.36
CA THR A 87 5.78 -13.04 -1.48
C THR A 87 5.95 -11.77 -0.63
N LEU A 88 6.68 -11.84 0.49
CA LEU A 88 6.91 -10.67 1.35
C LEU A 88 7.35 -9.44 0.51
N ARG A 89 6.83 -8.26 0.89
CA ARG A 89 7.05 -6.99 0.14
C ARG A 89 6.45 -6.94 -1.27
N GLY A 90 5.50 -7.81 -1.61
CA GLY A 90 4.80 -7.81 -2.90
C GLY A 90 3.50 -6.99 -2.95
N LEU A 91 3.53 -5.73 -2.47
CA LEU A 91 2.51 -4.71 -2.79
C LEU A 91 1.03 -5.06 -2.45
N SER A 92 0.77 -5.95 -1.49
CA SER A 92 -0.61 -6.31 -1.06
C SER A 92 -1.43 -5.09 -0.61
N THR A 93 -0.83 -4.17 0.13
CA THR A 93 -1.48 -2.91 0.53
C THR A 93 -1.97 -2.14 -0.69
N GLU A 94 -1.11 -1.98 -1.70
CA GLU A 94 -1.40 -1.21 -2.90
C GLU A 94 -2.55 -1.84 -3.70
N PHE A 95 -2.56 -3.16 -3.87
CA PHE A 95 -3.66 -3.85 -4.55
C PHE A 95 -4.96 -3.81 -3.77
N SER A 96 -4.92 -3.93 -2.44
CA SER A 96 -6.14 -3.82 -1.63
C SER A 96 -6.80 -2.45 -1.77
N SER A 97 -6.00 -1.38 -1.92
CA SER A 97 -6.46 0.00 -2.05
C SER A 97 -6.95 0.32 -3.47
N LEU A 98 -6.25 -0.17 -4.50
CA LEU A 98 -6.46 0.24 -5.89
C LEU A 98 -7.35 -0.72 -6.72
N ALA A 99 -7.36 -2.01 -6.43
CA ALA A 99 -8.19 -2.96 -7.19
C ALA A 99 -9.69 -2.60 -7.12
N PRO A 100 -10.25 -2.13 -5.98
CA PRO A 100 -11.63 -1.67 -5.90
C PRO A 100 -11.96 -0.43 -6.74
N LEU A 101 -10.98 0.23 -7.38
CA LEU A 101 -11.26 1.33 -8.31
C LEU A 101 -11.79 0.85 -9.65
N HIS A 102 -11.56 -0.41 -10.01
CA HIS A 102 -12.10 -0.97 -11.23
C HIS A 102 -13.62 -1.21 -11.08
N PRO A 103 -14.46 -0.82 -12.07
CA PRO A 103 -15.92 -0.94 -11.97
C PRO A 103 -16.40 -2.40 -11.85
N ASP A 104 -15.64 -3.35 -12.39
CA ASP A 104 -16.00 -4.78 -12.33
C ASP A 104 -15.21 -5.56 -11.27
N VAL A 105 -14.44 -4.89 -10.41
CA VAL A 105 -13.67 -5.57 -9.36
C VAL A 105 -14.15 -5.14 -7.98
N PHE A 106 -14.34 -6.15 -7.13
CA PHE A 106 -14.48 -6.01 -5.71
C PHE A 106 -13.33 -6.76 -5.02
N SER A 107 -12.70 -6.13 -4.04
CA SER A 107 -11.75 -6.80 -3.14
C SER A 107 -12.24 -6.61 -1.72
N VAL A 108 -12.22 -7.68 -0.93
CA VAL A 108 -12.48 -7.56 0.51
C VAL A 108 -11.49 -6.56 1.13
N PRO A 109 -11.94 -5.63 1.99
CA PRO A 109 -11.07 -4.71 2.68
C PRO A 109 -10.01 -5.45 3.50
N LYS A 110 -8.76 -4.99 3.43
CA LYS A 110 -7.62 -5.64 4.09
C LYS A 110 -7.89 -5.99 5.56
N HIS A 111 -8.38 -5.03 6.34
CA HIS A 111 -8.59 -5.20 7.78
C HIS A 111 -9.65 -6.27 8.10
N GLU A 112 -10.66 -6.45 7.25
CA GLU A 112 -11.66 -7.51 7.43
C GLU A 112 -11.08 -8.88 7.14
N LEU A 113 -10.25 -8.99 6.09
CA LEU A 113 -9.57 -10.24 5.77
C LEU A 113 -8.57 -10.62 6.85
N ASP A 114 -7.73 -9.67 7.28
CA ASP A 114 -6.75 -9.89 8.35
C ASP A 114 -7.46 -10.32 9.65
N HIS A 115 -8.54 -9.66 10.03
CA HIS A 115 -9.35 -10.05 11.20
C HIS A 115 -9.97 -11.45 11.05
N ALA A 116 -10.48 -11.80 9.87
CA ALA A 116 -11.06 -13.12 9.62
C ALA A 116 -10.00 -14.24 9.69
N LEU A 117 -8.78 -13.97 9.21
CA LEU A 117 -7.64 -14.89 9.34
C LEU A 117 -7.21 -15.06 10.80
N GLU A 118 -7.12 -13.97 11.57
CA GLU A 118 -6.78 -13.98 13.00
C GLU A 118 -7.80 -14.75 13.85
N THR A 119 -9.08 -14.61 13.53
CA THR A 119 -10.19 -15.18 14.33
C THR A 119 -10.77 -16.49 13.79
N ALA A 120 -10.27 -16.99 12.66
CA ALA A 120 -10.80 -18.17 11.98
C ALA A 120 -12.28 -18.08 11.58
N THR A 121 -12.68 -16.91 11.06
CA THR A 121 -14.06 -16.59 10.67
C THR A 121 -14.24 -16.35 9.17
N GLU A 122 -13.37 -16.89 8.32
CA GLU A 122 -13.42 -16.70 6.86
C GLU A 122 -14.75 -17.16 6.22
N GLY A 123 -15.38 -18.18 6.79
CA GLY A 123 -16.71 -18.60 6.38
C GLY A 123 -17.76 -17.50 6.58
N ALA A 124 -17.73 -16.82 7.73
CA ALA A 124 -18.63 -15.70 8.03
C ALA A 124 -18.34 -14.50 7.11
N LEU A 125 -17.06 -14.25 6.81
CA LEU A 125 -16.65 -13.25 5.82
C LEU A 125 -17.25 -13.54 4.43
N LEU A 126 -17.19 -14.80 3.97
CA LEU A 126 -17.82 -15.20 2.73
C LEU A 126 -19.34 -14.99 2.78
N GLU A 127 -20.02 -15.42 3.85
CA GLU A 127 -21.48 -15.20 3.98
C GLU A 127 -21.87 -13.73 3.95
N LYS A 128 -21.09 -12.84 4.60
CA LYS A 128 -21.30 -11.38 4.61
C LYS A 128 -21.37 -10.82 3.18
N TYR A 129 -20.43 -11.23 2.32
CA TYR A 129 -20.32 -10.71 0.96
C TYR A 129 -21.05 -11.53 -0.10
N ARG A 130 -21.41 -12.78 0.19
CA ARG A 130 -22.03 -13.68 -0.78
C ARG A 130 -23.33 -13.11 -1.34
N ARG A 131 -24.30 -12.83 -0.47
CA ARG A 131 -25.60 -12.29 -0.91
C ARG A 131 -25.51 -10.83 -1.35
N SER A 132 -24.70 -10.05 -0.64
CA SER A 132 -24.67 -8.59 -0.78
C SER A 132 -23.87 -8.13 -1.99
N VAL A 133 -22.90 -8.92 -2.47
CA VAL A 133 -22.01 -8.62 -3.59
C VAL A 133 -22.01 -9.75 -4.61
N LEU A 134 -21.56 -10.95 -4.24
CA LEU A 134 -21.20 -12.00 -5.20
C LEU A 134 -22.40 -12.52 -6.00
N ASP A 135 -23.51 -12.84 -5.34
CA ASP A 135 -24.71 -13.41 -5.96
C ASP A 135 -25.56 -12.33 -6.64
N ALA A 136 -25.69 -11.16 -6.00
CA ALA A 136 -26.44 -10.02 -6.53
C ALA A 136 -25.78 -9.42 -7.79
N ARG A 137 -24.46 -9.58 -7.93
CA ARG A 137 -23.67 -8.95 -9.01
C ARG A 137 -22.78 -9.99 -9.69
N PRO A 138 -23.37 -10.85 -10.53
CA PRO A 138 -22.64 -11.92 -11.19
C PRO A 138 -21.55 -11.43 -12.16
N HIS A 139 -21.62 -10.16 -12.60
CA HIS A 139 -20.63 -9.54 -13.47
C HIS A 139 -19.40 -9.01 -12.72
N VAL A 140 -19.51 -8.74 -11.40
CA VAL A 140 -18.40 -8.25 -10.59
C VAL A 140 -17.49 -9.42 -10.23
N THR A 141 -16.19 -9.28 -10.46
CA THR A 141 -15.15 -10.19 -10.01
C THR A 141 -14.76 -9.85 -8.57
N GLY A 142 -15.15 -10.70 -7.62
CA GLY A 142 -14.88 -10.53 -6.19
C GLY A 142 -13.67 -11.33 -5.75
N GLY A 143 -12.68 -10.72 -5.12
CA GLY A 143 -11.46 -11.41 -4.70
C GLY A 143 -10.97 -11.09 -3.30
N LEU A 144 -9.95 -11.85 -2.90
CA LEU A 144 -9.20 -11.67 -1.66
C LEU A 144 -7.79 -11.21 -1.99
N VAL A 145 -7.31 -10.15 -1.33
CA VAL A 145 -5.93 -9.67 -1.44
C VAL A 145 -5.28 -9.87 -0.08
N GLN A 146 -4.52 -10.96 0.06
CA GLN A 146 -3.86 -11.30 1.31
C GLN A 146 -2.70 -10.34 1.60
N HIS A 147 -2.66 -9.84 2.83
CA HIS A 147 -1.60 -8.96 3.32
C HIS A 147 -0.82 -9.56 4.50
N ALA A 148 -1.50 -10.17 5.48
CA ALA A 148 -0.87 -10.86 6.60
C ALA A 148 -0.55 -12.34 6.30
N TYR A 149 0.28 -12.97 7.14
CA TYR A 149 0.60 -14.42 7.09
C TYR A 149 1.19 -14.90 5.75
N ILE A 150 2.14 -14.14 5.22
CA ILE A 150 2.88 -14.44 3.98
C ILE A 150 4.27 -14.95 4.37
N ALA A 151 4.74 -16.02 3.75
CA ALA A 151 5.81 -16.87 4.29
C ALA A 151 7.14 -16.19 4.68
N GLU A 152 7.72 -16.80 5.71
CA GLU A 152 8.79 -16.41 6.65
C GLU A 152 8.48 -15.30 7.66
N GLN A 153 7.20 -15.02 7.90
CA GLN A 153 6.59 -15.14 9.24
C GLN A 153 5.17 -15.73 9.10
N TYR A 154 5.06 -17.07 9.05
CA TYR A 154 3.81 -17.88 9.00
C TYR A 154 3.20 -18.18 7.62
N GLY A 155 3.99 -18.64 6.65
CA GLY A 155 3.48 -19.30 5.44
C GLY A 155 2.84 -20.64 5.75
N ASP A 156 1.71 -20.57 6.45
CA ASP A 156 1.04 -21.71 7.04
C ASP A 156 0.11 -22.34 5.99
N ALA A 157 0.35 -23.62 5.70
CA ALA A 157 -0.52 -24.41 4.84
C ALA A 157 -1.98 -24.39 5.31
N SER A 158 -2.22 -24.18 6.60
CA SER A 158 -3.55 -23.99 7.17
C SER A 158 -4.25 -22.75 6.61
N ILE A 159 -3.54 -21.63 6.45
CA ILE A 159 -4.10 -20.37 5.92
C ILE A 159 -4.41 -20.53 4.44
N ALA A 160 -3.51 -21.13 3.66
CA ALA A 160 -3.75 -21.42 2.24
C ALA A 160 -4.99 -22.31 2.06
N ALA A 161 -5.14 -23.36 2.87
CA ALA A 161 -6.30 -24.25 2.84
C ALA A 161 -7.61 -23.53 3.23
N ARG A 162 -7.59 -22.70 4.27
CA ARG A 162 -8.74 -21.91 4.75
C ARG A 162 -9.21 -20.90 3.71
N LEU A 163 -8.29 -20.15 3.10
CA LEU A 163 -8.61 -19.22 2.01
C LEU A 163 -9.14 -19.96 0.77
N ALA A 164 -8.52 -21.08 0.39
CA ALA A 164 -9.00 -21.91 -0.71
C ALA A 164 -10.37 -22.57 -0.46
N ALA A 165 -10.85 -22.62 0.79
CA ALA A 165 -12.19 -23.09 1.10
C ALA A 165 -13.27 -22.06 0.73
N ILE A 166 -12.94 -20.76 0.78
CA ILE A 166 -13.86 -19.65 0.49
C ILE A 166 -13.66 -19.00 -0.89
N CYS A 167 -12.62 -19.39 -1.61
CA CYS A 167 -12.37 -19.02 -3.00
C CYS A 167 -12.84 -20.10 -3.99
N ASN A 168 -13.10 -19.67 -5.22
CA ASN A 168 -13.06 -20.52 -6.40
C ASN A 168 -11.61 -20.97 -6.60
N ARG A 169 -11.40 -22.28 -6.67
CA ARG A 169 -10.07 -22.88 -6.76
C ARG A 169 -9.45 -22.76 -8.16
N ARG A 170 -10.10 -22.07 -9.09
CA ARG A 170 -9.60 -21.89 -10.45
C ARG A 170 -8.28 -21.09 -10.51
N LEU A 171 -8.18 -19.98 -9.78
CA LEU A 171 -7.07 -19.03 -9.96
C LEU A 171 -6.47 -18.55 -8.63
N PHE A 172 -5.16 -18.76 -8.52
CA PHE A 172 -4.30 -18.12 -7.53
C PHE A 172 -3.30 -17.20 -8.25
N VAL A 173 -3.32 -15.90 -7.91
CA VAL A 173 -2.38 -14.90 -8.41
C VAL A 173 -1.28 -14.69 -7.37
N HIS A 174 -0.03 -14.97 -7.76
CA HIS A 174 1.12 -14.87 -6.87
C HIS A 174 1.97 -13.63 -7.18
N GLY A 175 1.92 -12.62 -6.31
CA GLY A 175 2.75 -11.43 -6.46
C GLY A 175 4.22 -11.68 -6.18
N VAL A 176 5.09 -11.54 -7.19
CA VAL A 176 6.53 -11.80 -7.09
C VAL A 176 7.35 -10.60 -7.56
N ARG A 177 8.60 -10.48 -7.11
CA ARG A 177 9.53 -9.40 -7.48
C ARG A 177 10.92 -9.96 -7.59
N ASP A 178 11.82 -9.24 -8.23
CA ASP A 178 13.25 -9.56 -8.17
C ASP A 178 13.68 -9.82 -6.71
N PRO A 179 14.25 -11.01 -6.40
CA PRO A 179 14.63 -11.39 -5.04
C PRO A 179 15.68 -10.47 -4.43
N LEU A 180 16.58 -9.89 -5.23
CA LEU A 180 17.55 -8.89 -4.77
C LEU A 180 16.82 -7.63 -4.28
N ALA A 181 15.79 -7.21 -5.02
CA ALA A 181 14.98 -6.05 -4.67
C ALA A 181 14.10 -6.29 -3.45
N ILE A 182 13.62 -7.52 -3.22
CA ILE A 182 12.92 -7.89 -1.98
C ILE A 182 13.87 -7.79 -0.79
N ALA A 183 15.06 -8.39 -0.86
CA ALA A 183 16.03 -8.34 0.22
C ALA A 183 16.40 -6.89 0.61
N VAL A 184 16.72 -6.05 -0.38
CA VAL A 184 16.97 -4.62 -0.16
C VAL A 184 15.74 -3.92 0.46
N SER A 185 14.55 -4.19 -0.07
CA SER A 185 13.32 -3.59 0.44
C SER A 185 12.99 -4.03 1.87
N THR A 186 13.26 -5.29 2.24
CA THR A 186 13.01 -5.82 3.58
C THR A 186 14.00 -5.21 4.55
N TYR A 187 15.30 -5.24 4.23
CA TYR A 187 16.33 -4.62 5.08
C TYR A 187 16.03 -3.14 5.36
N ASN A 188 15.77 -2.36 4.30
CA ASN A 188 15.47 -0.93 4.47
C ASN A 188 14.18 -0.70 5.25
N HIS A 189 13.17 -1.55 5.04
CA HIS A 189 11.90 -1.41 5.76
C HIS A 189 12.08 -1.68 7.25
N GLU A 190 12.72 -2.79 7.61
CA GLU A 190 12.92 -3.17 9.02
C GLU A 190 13.85 -2.20 9.74
N LEU A 191 14.92 -1.74 9.07
CA LEU A 191 15.79 -0.70 9.59
C LEU A 191 14.98 0.55 9.97
N ILE A 192 14.14 1.06 9.05
CA ILE A 192 13.37 2.28 9.32
C ILE A 192 12.24 2.00 10.34
N ALA A 193 11.53 0.88 10.22
CA ALA A 193 10.36 0.55 11.00
C ALA A 193 10.70 0.30 12.47
N ARG A 194 11.71 -0.53 12.75
CA ARG A 194 12.06 -0.95 14.12
C ARG A 194 13.13 -0.07 14.76
N HIS A 195 14.04 0.50 13.97
CA HIS A 195 15.21 1.20 14.51
C HIS A 195 15.26 2.69 14.15
N GLY A 196 14.79 3.07 12.97
CA GLY A 196 14.74 4.46 12.50
C GLY A 196 13.51 5.26 12.98
N GLY A 197 12.81 4.76 14.00
CA GLY A 197 11.65 5.42 14.59
C GLY A 197 10.38 5.41 13.74
N ALA A 198 10.15 4.31 13.01
CA ALA A 198 8.90 4.03 12.31
C ALA A 198 8.45 5.16 11.36
N TYR A 199 9.35 5.60 10.48
CA TYR A 199 9.10 6.68 9.50
C TYR A 199 8.63 8.00 10.14
N ARG A 200 9.03 8.31 11.37
CA ARG A 200 8.73 9.59 12.04
C ARG A 200 9.93 10.52 12.01
N PHE A 201 9.72 11.77 11.63
CA PHE A 201 10.74 12.81 11.68
C PHE A 201 11.21 13.09 13.10
N LEU A 202 10.31 13.03 14.09
CA LEU A 202 10.64 13.29 15.49
C LEU A 202 11.70 12.33 16.05
N ALA A 203 11.82 11.13 15.47
CA ALA A 203 12.80 10.14 15.89
C ALA A 203 14.25 10.50 15.50
N VAL A 204 14.42 11.41 14.53
CA VAL A 204 15.74 11.80 14.00
C VAL A 204 16.02 13.29 14.17
N ASP A 205 14.97 14.11 14.14
CA ASP A 205 15.03 15.55 14.36
C ASP A 205 14.07 15.89 15.49
N GLU A 206 14.57 15.95 16.73
CA GLU A 206 13.78 16.35 17.89
C GLU A 206 13.03 17.66 17.60
N LYS A 207 13.65 18.54 16.84
CA LYS A 207 13.29 19.93 16.62
C LYS A 207 12.16 20.10 15.62
N THR A 208 11.79 19.04 14.91
CA THR A 208 10.70 19.00 13.94
C THR A 208 9.37 19.52 14.52
N GLY A 209 8.57 20.20 13.71
CA GLY A 209 7.19 20.59 14.04
C GLY A 209 6.18 19.43 14.02
N PHE A 210 6.56 18.27 13.46
CA PHE A 210 5.68 17.10 13.35
C PHE A 210 5.57 16.34 14.67
N GLY A 211 4.36 15.88 15.02
CA GLY A 211 4.12 15.14 16.26
C GLY A 211 4.33 15.94 17.56
N ARG A 212 4.40 17.28 17.47
CA ARG A 212 4.55 18.19 18.61
C ARG A 212 3.22 18.76 19.10
N ALA A 213 3.28 19.62 20.12
CA ALA A 213 2.12 20.34 20.65
C ALA A 213 1.39 21.13 19.53
N PRO A 214 0.05 21.29 19.62
CA PRO A 214 -0.73 21.94 18.59
C PRO A 214 -0.28 23.37 18.29
N LEU A 215 -0.18 23.71 17.01
CA LEU A 215 -0.01 25.09 16.55
C LEU A 215 -1.36 25.78 16.45
N ASP A 216 -1.50 26.92 17.12
CA ASP A 216 -2.72 27.74 17.08
C ASP A 216 -2.83 28.48 15.74
N LEU A 217 -3.80 28.08 14.92
CA LEU A 217 -4.12 28.69 13.63
C LEU A 217 -4.80 30.06 13.77
N ASP A 218 -5.37 30.39 14.93
CA ASP A 218 -5.98 31.71 15.16
C ASP A 218 -4.92 32.79 15.39
N ARG A 219 -3.67 32.38 15.63
CA ARG A 219 -2.52 33.28 15.75
C ARG A 219 -1.76 33.38 14.45
N ARG A 220 -1.22 34.58 14.18
CA ARG A 220 -0.30 34.78 13.05
C ARG A 220 0.99 33.99 13.30
N TRP A 221 1.18 32.91 12.57
CA TRP A 221 2.43 32.13 12.61
C TRP A 221 3.53 32.89 11.86
N ARG A 222 4.71 33.03 12.48
CA ARG A 222 5.91 33.52 11.80
C ARG A 222 6.91 32.38 11.69
N PHE A 223 6.80 31.61 10.62
CA PHE A 223 7.86 30.66 10.25
C PHE A 223 9.00 31.44 9.60
N ARG A 224 10.24 31.30 10.09
CA ARG A 224 11.41 31.97 9.50
C ARG A 224 12.15 30.98 8.60
N PRO A 225 12.14 31.13 7.26
CA PRO A 225 12.81 30.19 6.35
C PRO A 225 14.32 30.01 6.63
N ARG A 226 14.98 31.06 7.14
CA ARG A 226 16.40 31.03 7.52
C ARG A 226 16.74 30.01 8.62
N THR A 227 15.82 29.66 9.52
CA THR A 227 16.06 28.63 10.54
C THR A 227 15.96 27.20 9.99
N LEU A 228 15.31 27.01 8.84
CA LEU A 228 15.10 25.69 8.22
C LEU A 228 16.27 25.24 7.35
N LEU A 229 16.82 26.14 6.52
CA LEU A 229 18.02 25.86 5.72
C LEU A 229 19.21 25.51 6.62
N GLY A 230 19.30 26.15 7.79
CA GLY A 230 20.29 25.84 8.82
C GLY A 230 20.01 24.56 9.63
N ARG A 231 18.84 23.90 9.48
CA ARG A 231 18.55 22.57 10.05
C ARG A 231 18.87 21.46 9.07
N ALA A 232 18.51 21.64 7.79
CA ALA A 232 18.81 20.68 6.73
C ALA A 232 20.33 20.45 6.56
N THR A 233 21.13 21.47 6.88
CA THR A 233 22.61 21.46 6.74
C THR A 233 23.36 21.12 8.03
N ARG A 234 22.67 20.91 9.16
CA ARG A 234 23.32 20.48 10.41
C ARG A 234 23.77 19.03 10.31
N ARG A 235 24.91 18.70 10.93
CA ARG A 235 25.26 17.32 11.23
C ARG A 235 24.21 16.75 12.18
N HIS A 236 23.41 15.83 11.68
CA HIS A 236 22.53 15.02 12.49
C HIS A 236 23.34 13.87 13.08
N ALA A 237 23.18 13.62 14.38
CA ALA A 237 23.77 12.45 14.98
C ALA A 237 23.23 11.22 14.24
N PRO A 238 24.10 10.32 13.78
CA PRO A 238 23.59 9.16 13.10
C PRO A 238 22.73 8.30 13.98
N LEU A 239 21.81 7.54 13.37
CA LEU A 239 21.05 6.54 14.10
C LEU A 239 22.03 5.56 14.77
N PRO A 240 22.03 5.42 16.11
CA PRO A 240 22.90 4.50 16.80
C PRO A 240 22.40 3.06 16.56
N LEU A 241 22.91 2.45 15.48
CA LEU A 241 22.58 1.08 15.13
C LEU A 241 23.74 0.16 15.53
N ALA A 242 23.51 -0.65 16.56
CA ALA A 242 24.46 -1.69 16.97
C ALA A 242 24.64 -2.72 15.84
N ALA A 243 25.86 -3.25 15.69
CA ALA A 243 26.18 -4.24 14.66
C ALA A 243 25.24 -5.47 14.74
N ALA A 244 24.99 -6.00 15.93
CA ALA A 244 24.08 -7.12 16.14
C ALA A 244 22.66 -6.86 15.63
N HIS A 245 22.14 -5.64 15.73
CA HIS A 245 20.83 -5.29 15.16
C HIS A 245 20.86 -5.27 13.64
N ARG A 246 21.92 -4.70 13.04
CA ARG A 246 22.11 -4.72 11.60
C ARG A 246 22.16 -6.16 11.08
N ASP A 247 22.89 -7.03 11.75
CA ASP A 247 23.05 -8.43 11.36
C ASP A 247 21.72 -9.19 11.44
N ALA A 248 20.92 -8.97 12.50
CA ALA A 248 19.59 -9.56 12.62
C ALA A 248 18.62 -9.09 11.53
N ILE A 249 18.63 -7.80 11.19
CA ILE A 249 17.81 -7.26 10.09
C ILE A 249 18.25 -7.85 8.75
N LEU A 250 19.57 -7.97 8.54
CA LEU A 250 20.12 -8.56 7.34
C LEU A 250 19.75 -10.04 7.24
N ASP A 251 19.81 -10.78 8.34
CA ASP A 251 19.39 -12.17 8.43
C ASP A 251 17.93 -12.37 7.94
N GLU A 252 17.00 -11.57 8.48
CA GLU A 252 15.58 -11.54 8.08
C GLU A 252 15.42 -11.16 6.59
N ALA A 253 16.15 -10.14 6.15
CA ALA A 253 16.06 -9.64 4.78
C ALA A 253 16.54 -10.64 3.72
N LEU A 254 17.61 -11.38 4.01
CA LEU A 254 18.16 -12.40 3.10
C LEU A 254 17.31 -13.69 3.08
N GLY A 255 16.48 -13.93 4.10
CA GLY A 255 15.53 -15.06 4.13
C GLY A 255 14.19 -14.80 3.43
N ALA A 256 13.81 -13.52 3.25
CA ALA A 256 12.50 -13.12 2.75
C ALA A 256 12.10 -13.56 1.31
N PRO A 257 12.99 -13.64 0.31
CA PRO A 257 12.59 -13.85 -1.09
C PRO A 257 12.23 -15.30 -1.48
N ARG A 258 11.28 -15.93 -0.79
CA ARG A 258 10.91 -17.35 -0.99
C ARG A 258 9.68 -17.56 -1.87
N HIS A 259 9.83 -17.26 -3.16
CA HIS A 259 8.75 -17.37 -4.14
C HIS A 259 8.18 -18.77 -4.30
N TYR A 260 9.02 -19.80 -4.39
CA TYR A 260 8.54 -21.15 -4.60
C TYR A 260 7.84 -21.71 -3.36
N ALA A 261 8.40 -21.49 -2.17
CA ALA A 261 7.80 -21.93 -0.92
C ALA A 261 6.41 -21.33 -0.71
N VAL A 262 6.26 -20.02 -0.94
CA VAL A 262 4.93 -19.37 -0.91
C VAL A 262 4.03 -19.97 -1.98
N GLY A 263 4.42 -19.88 -3.24
CA GLY A 263 3.50 -20.20 -4.32
C GLY A 263 3.13 -21.68 -4.40
N SER A 264 4.06 -22.60 -4.12
CA SER A 264 3.79 -24.04 -4.07
C SER A 264 2.87 -24.44 -2.91
N CYS A 265 2.80 -23.65 -1.83
CA CYS A 265 1.86 -23.87 -0.73
C CYS A 265 0.41 -23.68 -1.23
N TYR A 266 0.15 -22.55 -1.90
CA TYR A 266 -1.17 -22.24 -2.45
C TYR A 266 -1.50 -23.10 -3.67
N ALA A 267 -0.53 -23.39 -4.55
CA ALA A 267 -0.75 -24.17 -5.77
C ALA A 267 -1.30 -25.60 -5.51
N ARG A 268 -1.18 -26.14 -4.29
CA ARG A 268 -1.82 -27.42 -3.89
C ARG A 268 -3.34 -27.35 -3.85
N HIS A 269 -3.90 -26.15 -3.70
CA HIS A 269 -5.33 -25.93 -3.50
C HIS A 269 -6.01 -25.24 -4.69
N PHE A 270 -5.23 -24.79 -5.68
CA PHE A 270 -5.72 -24.05 -6.84
C PHE A 270 -5.27 -24.73 -8.14
N GLU A 271 -6.12 -24.69 -9.16
CA GLU A 271 -5.88 -25.27 -10.48
C GLU A 271 -4.77 -24.51 -11.23
N VAL A 272 -4.77 -23.17 -11.13
CA VAL A 272 -3.80 -22.31 -11.80
C VAL A 272 -3.02 -21.49 -10.79
N TRP A 273 -1.69 -21.63 -10.83
CA TRP A 273 -0.75 -20.74 -10.16
C TRP A 273 -0.20 -19.74 -11.19
N LYS A 274 -0.67 -18.48 -11.11
CA LYS A 274 -0.28 -17.39 -12.02
C LYS A 274 0.64 -16.40 -11.31
N PRO A 275 1.96 -16.46 -11.52
CA PRO A 275 2.87 -15.44 -10.98
C PRO A 275 2.70 -14.11 -11.69
N LEU A 276 2.80 -13.02 -10.93
CA LEU A 276 2.69 -11.64 -11.39
C LEU A 276 3.99 -10.90 -11.04
N ASP A 277 4.78 -10.51 -12.05
CA ASP A 277 5.99 -9.69 -11.83
C ASP A 277 5.58 -8.29 -11.39
N LEU A 278 5.94 -7.91 -10.17
CA LEU A 278 5.70 -6.59 -9.59
C LEU A 278 6.95 -5.70 -9.65
N THR A 279 8.01 -6.16 -10.31
CA THR A 279 9.21 -5.35 -10.52
C THR A 279 8.84 -4.15 -11.39
N ARG A 280 9.07 -2.95 -10.86
CA ARG A 280 8.88 -1.72 -11.62
C ARG A 280 10.02 -1.58 -12.61
N ARG A 281 9.66 -1.32 -13.86
CA ARG A 281 10.61 -1.07 -14.93
C ARG A 281 10.53 0.40 -15.32
N PRO A 282 11.65 1.14 -15.39
CA PRO A 282 11.64 2.57 -15.72
C PRO A 282 10.87 2.91 -17.01
N GLU A 283 10.87 1.99 -17.97
CA GLU A 283 10.20 2.11 -19.26
C GLU A 283 8.70 1.77 -19.25
N SER A 284 8.18 1.19 -18.16
CA SER A 284 6.78 0.78 -18.05
C SER A 284 5.92 1.94 -17.54
N THR A 285 5.10 2.53 -18.41
CA THR A 285 4.04 3.47 -18.01
C THR A 285 2.87 2.78 -17.32
N ARG A 286 2.73 1.46 -17.51
CA ARG A 286 1.65 0.65 -16.96
C ARG A 286 1.84 0.43 -15.45
N HIS A 287 0.81 0.75 -14.67
CA HIS A 287 0.82 0.57 -13.21
C HIS A 287 0.67 -0.91 -12.84
N THR A 288 1.23 -1.32 -11.69
CA THR A 288 1.23 -2.73 -11.25
C THR A 288 -0.19 -3.30 -11.10
N VAL A 289 -1.17 -2.48 -10.70
CA VAL A 289 -2.57 -2.94 -10.52
C VAL A 289 -3.23 -3.35 -11.84
N GLN A 290 -2.84 -2.75 -12.96
CA GLN A 290 -3.35 -3.14 -14.28
C GLN A 290 -2.89 -4.56 -14.65
N ARG A 291 -1.70 -4.96 -14.19
CA ARG A 291 -1.23 -6.35 -14.36
C ARG A 291 -2.08 -7.33 -13.56
N LEU A 292 -2.59 -6.92 -12.39
CA LEU A 292 -3.56 -7.73 -11.63
C LEU A 292 -4.89 -7.85 -12.39
N PHE A 293 -5.38 -6.76 -13.00
CA PHE A 293 -6.61 -6.78 -13.81
C PHE A 293 -6.52 -7.76 -14.98
N GLU A 294 -5.40 -7.74 -15.71
CA GLU A 294 -5.11 -8.73 -16.74
C GLU A 294 -5.04 -10.15 -16.16
N ALA A 295 -4.45 -10.30 -14.96
CA ALA A 295 -4.32 -11.59 -14.33
C ALA A 295 -5.67 -12.25 -14.04
N ILE A 296 -6.63 -11.48 -13.54
CA ILE A 296 -7.98 -11.92 -13.15
C ILE A 296 -9.00 -11.87 -14.31
N GLY A 297 -8.61 -11.33 -15.47
CA GLY A 297 -9.42 -11.33 -16.70
C GLY A 297 -10.47 -10.23 -16.77
N VAL A 298 -10.23 -9.07 -16.15
CA VAL A 298 -11.05 -7.86 -16.31
C VAL A 298 -10.34 -6.83 -17.19
N ASN A 299 -11.02 -5.75 -17.55
CA ASN A 299 -10.45 -4.69 -18.39
C ASN A 299 -9.21 -4.05 -17.73
N ASP A 300 -8.05 -4.29 -18.31
CA ASP A 300 -6.77 -3.81 -17.81
C ASP A 300 -6.34 -2.47 -18.41
N ALA A 301 -7.10 -1.95 -19.38
CA ALA A 301 -6.89 -0.64 -19.99
C ALA A 301 -7.50 0.52 -19.18
N LEU A 302 -8.16 0.23 -18.06
CA LEU A 302 -8.65 1.27 -17.15
C LEU A 302 -7.47 2.10 -16.63
N GLU A 303 -7.55 3.41 -16.82
CA GLU A 303 -6.66 4.39 -16.20
C GLU A 303 -7.43 5.17 -15.14
N HIS A 304 -6.79 5.33 -13.98
CA HIS A 304 -7.32 6.09 -12.86
C HIS A 304 -6.21 6.99 -12.32
N PRO A 305 -6.47 8.26 -11.98
CA PRO A 305 -5.42 9.17 -11.49
C PRO A 305 -4.60 8.64 -10.30
N ALA A 306 -5.25 7.85 -9.43
CA ALA A 306 -4.59 7.15 -8.32
C ALA A 306 -3.48 6.16 -8.73
N PHE A 307 -3.43 5.74 -9.99
CA PHE A 307 -2.42 4.83 -10.52
C PHE A 307 -1.10 5.54 -10.87
N HIS A 308 -1.06 6.87 -10.84
CA HIS A 308 0.17 7.62 -11.12
C HIS A 308 1.13 7.69 -9.92
N ALA A 309 0.65 7.36 -8.72
CA ALA A 309 1.45 7.39 -7.50
C ALA A 309 1.27 6.10 -6.72
N SER A 310 2.37 5.42 -6.43
CA SER A 310 2.28 4.13 -5.77
C SER A 310 2.30 4.21 -4.25
N GLU A 311 1.59 3.27 -3.63
CA GLU A 311 1.59 3.13 -2.18
C GLU A 311 2.84 2.41 -1.67
N GLY A 312 3.16 2.66 -0.40
CA GLY A 312 4.18 1.89 0.32
C GLY A 312 5.63 2.27 0.01
N THR A 313 5.88 3.30 -0.81
CA THR A 313 7.21 3.91 -0.93
C THR A 313 7.63 4.56 0.39
N THR A 314 8.94 4.72 0.61
CA THR A 314 9.48 5.38 1.81
C THR A 314 8.91 6.79 1.96
N VAL A 315 8.93 7.58 0.87
CA VAL A 315 8.40 8.95 0.89
C VAL A 315 6.90 8.98 1.15
N HIS A 316 6.12 8.07 0.57
CA HIS A 316 4.69 7.97 0.90
C HIS A 316 4.46 7.74 2.40
N ARG A 317 5.22 6.82 3.02
CA ARG A 317 5.13 6.56 4.46
C ARG A 317 5.52 7.76 5.30
N LEU A 318 6.58 8.49 4.91
CA LEU A 318 6.99 9.73 5.58
C LEU A 318 5.91 10.81 5.48
N MET A 319 5.24 10.94 4.34
CA MET A 319 4.14 11.91 4.18
C MET A 319 2.95 11.60 5.10
N VAL A 320 2.48 10.35 5.11
CA VAL A 320 1.25 9.97 5.85
C VAL A 320 1.43 9.75 7.34
N GLN A 321 2.66 9.48 7.82
CA GLN A 321 2.95 9.24 9.24
C GLN A 321 3.45 10.47 9.99
N ASN A 322 3.76 11.56 9.28
CA ASN A 322 4.20 12.82 9.89
C ASN A 322 3.12 13.88 9.73
N LEU A 323 2.33 14.03 10.79
CA LEU A 323 1.26 15.03 10.88
C LEU A 323 1.66 16.16 11.82
N MET A 324 1.30 17.39 11.45
CA MET A 324 1.35 18.56 12.33
C MET A 324 0.03 18.71 13.05
N ASN A 325 0.09 18.74 14.38
CA ASN A 325 -1.06 19.06 15.20
C ASN A 325 -1.30 20.57 15.14
N VAL A 326 -2.54 20.95 14.90
CA VAL A 326 -3.00 22.33 14.86
C VAL A 326 -4.26 22.49 15.69
N GLN A 327 -4.51 23.71 16.18
CA GLN A 327 -5.73 24.08 16.87
C GLN A 327 -6.37 25.27 16.14
N CYS A 328 -7.68 25.24 15.97
CA CYS A 328 -8.44 26.33 15.37
C CYS A 328 -9.78 26.45 16.08
N GLU A 329 -10.09 27.63 16.61
CA GLU A 329 -11.33 27.94 17.32
C GLU A 329 -11.66 26.90 18.42
N GLY A 330 -10.63 26.44 19.14
CA GLY A 330 -10.77 25.42 20.18
C GLY A 330 -10.78 23.96 19.71
N HIS A 331 -10.84 23.70 18.40
CA HIS A 331 -10.82 22.35 17.82
C HIS A 331 -9.42 21.91 17.43
N ALA A 332 -9.05 20.67 17.78
CA ALA A 332 -7.77 20.07 17.39
C ALA A 332 -7.88 19.33 16.06
N LEU A 333 -6.88 19.50 15.19
CA LEU A 333 -6.77 18.85 13.90
C LEU A 333 -5.33 18.42 13.64
N SER A 334 -5.15 17.39 12.82
CA SER A 334 -3.85 16.93 12.35
C SER A 334 -3.77 17.15 10.84
N LEU A 335 -2.74 17.85 10.38
CA LEU A 335 -2.54 18.16 8.97
C LEU A 335 -1.25 17.52 8.45
N GLY A 336 -1.32 16.93 7.27
CA GLY A 336 -0.19 16.23 6.65
C GLY A 336 -0.05 16.55 5.16
N LEU A 337 0.95 15.95 4.55
CA LEU A 337 1.08 15.91 3.09
C LEU A 337 0.72 14.51 2.60
N GLY A 338 0.27 14.41 1.35
CA GLY A 338 0.05 13.15 0.67
C GLY A 338 0.14 13.31 -0.85
N TYR A 339 0.09 12.21 -1.59
CA TYR A 339 -0.15 12.29 -3.04
C TYR A 339 -1.62 12.59 -3.29
N ALA A 340 -1.91 13.57 -4.14
CA ALA A 340 -3.28 13.86 -4.54
C ALA A 340 -3.87 12.69 -5.32
N ASN A 341 -5.18 12.51 -5.21
CA ASN A 341 -5.93 11.37 -5.75
C ASN A 341 -5.40 10.02 -5.26
N ARG A 342 -4.72 9.96 -4.10
CA ARG A 342 -4.18 8.72 -3.54
C ARG A 342 -4.47 8.58 -2.06
N ALA A 343 -4.31 9.67 -1.32
CA ALA A 343 -4.52 9.72 0.12
C ALA A 343 -5.91 9.17 0.51
N ILE A 344 -6.93 9.47 -0.28
CA ILE A 344 -8.31 9.00 -0.04
C ILE A 344 -8.52 7.50 -0.32
N PHE A 345 -7.73 6.90 -1.21
CA PHE A 345 -7.91 5.50 -1.61
C PHE A 345 -7.14 4.52 -0.73
N SER A 346 -6.23 5.03 0.10
CA SER A 346 -5.40 4.21 0.99
C SER A 346 -6.25 3.47 2.01
N ASN A 347 -6.11 2.15 2.06
CA ASN A 347 -6.70 1.32 3.12
C ASN A 347 -5.85 1.27 4.39
N SER A 348 -4.65 1.85 4.38
CA SER A 348 -3.75 1.88 5.54
C SER A 348 -3.79 3.19 6.31
N PHE A 349 -4.14 4.29 5.63
CA PHE A 349 -4.17 5.63 6.19
C PHE A 349 -5.39 6.36 5.62
N LEU A 350 -6.46 6.46 6.41
CA LEU A 350 -7.72 7.06 5.97
C LEU A 350 -7.63 8.59 6.02
N MET A 351 -7.05 9.16 4.95
CA MET A 351 -6.78 10.59 4.85
C MET A 351 -7.69 11.24 3.81
N GLY A 352 -8.33 12.34 4.18
CA GLY A 352 -9.05 13.22 3.27
C GLY A 352 -8.12 14.25 2.65
N GLU A 353 -8.39 14.63 1.41
CA GLU A 353 -7.63 15.61 0.64
C GLU A 353 -8.34 16.97 0.70
N LEU A 354 -7.74 17.95 1.38
CA LEU A 354 -8.30 19.30 1.52
C LEU A 354 -8.02 20.16 0.28
N TYR A 355 -6.76 20.20 -0.15
CA TYR A 355 -6.30 20.93 -1.33
C TYR A 355 -5.29 20.10 -2.10
N ALA A 356 -5.38 20.11 -3.42
CA ALA A 356 -4.38 19.51 -4.30
C ALA A 356 -3.53 20.61 -4.94
N PHE A 357 -2.22 20.41 -5.03
CA PHE A 357 -1.29 21.38 -5.58
C PHE A 357 -0.13 20.71 -6.32
N GLN A 358 0.40 21.38 -7.32
CA GLN A 358 1.61 20.92 -8.00
C GLN A 358 2.83 21.26 -7.16
N ALA A 359 3.73 20.28 -6.99
CA ALA A 359 5.04 20.50 -6.39
C ALA A 359 5.80 21.57 -7.19
N ASP A 360 6.21 22.65 -6.52
CA ASP A 360 6.99 23.74 -7.12
C ASP A 360 8.50 23.53 -6.91
N ASP A 361 9.32 24.52 -7.31
CA ASP A 361 10.78 24.46 -7.29
C ASP A 361 11.38 24.14 -5.91
N ARG A 362 10.63 24.33 -4.82
CA ARG A 362 11.09 23.93 -3.47
C ARG A 362 11.27 22.42 -3.34
N PHE A 363 10.59 21.63 -4.16
CA PHE A 363 10.71 20.19 -4.22
C PHE A 363 11.78 19.72 -5.22
N ALA A 364 12.47 20.64 -5.92
CA ALA A 364 13.53 20.29 -6.84
C ALA A 364 14.61 19.45 -6.13
N GLY A 365 15.05 18.36 -6.76
CA GLY A 365 16.01 17.41 -6.19
C GLY A 365 15.43 16.45 -5.15
N THR A 366 14.11 16.46 -4.92
CA THR A 366 13.41 15.45 -4.11
C THR A 366 12.64 14.48 -5.00
N GLU A 367 12.27 13.31 -4.44
CA GLU A 367 11.38 12.33 -5.11
C GLU A 367 9.95 12.86 -5.35
N LEU A 368 9.63 14.05 -4.83
CA LEU A 368 8.33 14.71 -4.99
C LEU A 368 8.29 15.70 -6.15
N ALA A 369 9.43 15.98 -6.80
CA ALA A 369 9.49 16.91 -7.92
C ALA A 369 8.56 16.47 -9.06
N GLY A 370 7.74 17.41 -9.56
CA GLY A 370 6.79 17.15 -10.65
C GLY A 370 5.53 16.36 -10.26
N LEU A 371 5.38 15.94 -8.99
CA LEU A 371 4.19 15.25 -8.52
C LEU A 371 3.08 16.24 -8.11
N THR A 372 1.84 15.75 -8.13
CA THR A 372 0.71 16.46 -7.52
C THR A 372 0.54 15.97 -6.08
N LEU A 373 0.61 16.91 -5.15
CA LEU A 373 0.52 16.67 -3.71
C LEU A 373 -0.81 17.18 -3.18
N ALA A 374 -1.18 16.74 -1.99
CA ALA A 374 -2.35 17.21 -1.28
C ALA A 374 -2.02 17.61 0.16
N LEU A 375 -2.69 18.66 0.64
CA LEU A 375 -2.86 18.88 2.08
C LEU A 375 -3.89 17.86 2.57
N THR A 376 -3.49 17.04 3.52
CA THR A 376 -4.34 15.93 4.01
C THR A 376 -4.75 16.11 5.45
N VAL A 377 -5.92 15.57 5.80
CA VAL A 377 -6.44 15.52 7.18
C VAL A 377 -6.99 14.11 7.47
N PRO A 378 -6.85 13.55 8.68
CA PRO A 378 -7.59 12.35 9.04
C PRO A 378 -9.10 12.57 8.87
N LEU A 379 -9.76 11.72 8.11
CA LEU A 379 -11.18 11.91 7.77
C LEU A 379 -12.05 12.01 9.03
N GLU A 380 -11.77 11.18 10.03
CA GLU A 380 -12.46 11.16 11.31
C GLU A 380 -12.37 12.50 12.06
N GLN A 381 -11.21 13.18 12.03
CA GLN A 381 -11.05 14.47 12.69
C GLN A 381 -11.79 15.57 11.93
N TRP A 382 -11.78 15.49 10.59
CA TRP A 382 -12.47 16.46 9.76
C TRP A 382 -13.98 16.44 9.98
N VAL A 383 -14.61 15.25 9.97
CA VAL A 383 -16.07 15.14 10.09
C VAL A 383 -16.60 15.58 11.45
N LEU A 384 -15.76 15.55 12.49
CA LEU A 384 -16.09 16.03 13.84
C LEU A 384 -16.11 17.55 13.97
N LEU A 385 -15.58 18.28 12.97
CA LEU A 385 -15.64 19.74 12.98
C LEU A 385 -17.05 20.26 12.66
N PRO A 386 -17.48 21.35 13.32
CA PRO A 386 -18.70 22.07 12.93
C PRO A 386 -18.70 22.38 11.43
N ALA A 387 -19.82 22.16 10.74
CA ALA A 387 -19.91 22.38 9.29
C ALA A 387 -19.55 23.82 8.90
N ALA A 388 -19.98 24.81 9.70
CA ALA A 388 -19.62 26.21 9.51
C ALA A 388 -18.10 26.45 9.62
N LEU A 389 -17.43 25.78 10.56
CA LEU A 389 -15.97 25.88 10.71
C LEU A 389 -15.26 25.23 9.52
N ARG A 390 -15.72 24.05 9.07
CA ARG A 390 -15.19 23.41 7.86
C ARG A 390 -15.28 24.30 6.63
N LEU A 391 -16.43 24.96 6.44
CA LEU A 391 -16.64 25.92 5.34
C LEU A 391 -15.66 27.09 5.44
N ARG A 392 -15.56 27.73 6.61
CA ARG A 392 -14.62 28.86 6.83
C ARG A 392 -13.17 28.49 6.59
N LEU A 393 -12.69 27.40 7.21
CA LEU A 393 -11.31 26.90 7.06
C LEU A 393 -10.90 26.72 5.59
N ILE A 394 -11.89 26.38 4.79
CA ILE A 394 -11.79 26.11 3.39
C ILE A 394 -11.84 27.39 2.53
N GLU A 395 -12.78 28.30 2.82
CA GLU A 395 -13.04 29.52 2.03
C GLU A 395 -12.06 30.65 2.35
N GLU A 396 -11.61 30.75 3.60
CA GLU A 396 -10.68 31.79 4.07
C GLU A 396 -9.23 31.54 3.62
N GLY A 397 -8.94 30.37 3.03
CA GLY A 397 -7.60 30.01 2.56
C GLY A 397 -6.56 29.86 3.68
N ARG A 398 -6.97 29.86 4.95
CA ARG A 398 -6.07 29.77 6.13
C ARG A 398 -5.25 28.48 6.12
N LEU A 399 -5.88 27.35 5.82
CA LEU A 399 -5.21 26.06 5.73
C LEU A 399 -4.23 25.99 4.56
N LEU A 400 -4.56 26.66 3.45
CA LEU A 400 -3.66 26.76 2.31
C LEU A 400 -2.43 27.63 2.63
N ALA A 401 -2.62 28.76 3.31
CA ALA A 401 -1.52 29.60 3.79
C ALA A 401 -0.62 28.83 4.77
N PHE A 402 -1.20 28.13 5.74
CA PHE A 402 -0.47 27.25 6.65
C PHE A 402 0.33 26.18 5.89
N CYS A 403 -0.30 25.52 4.91
CA CYS A 403 0.36 24.51 4.09
C CYS A 403 1.61 25.07 3.40
N ASN A 404 1.46 26.25 2.78
CA ASN A 404 2.52 26.87 2.00
C ASN A 404 3.65 27.47 2.86
N GLU A 405 3.31 28.07 4.00
CA GLU A 405 4.24 28.84 4.84
C GLU A 405 4.88 28.02 5.96
N VAL A 406 4.23 26.94 6.39
CA VAL A 406 4.65 26.15 7.56
C VAL A 406 4.85 24.69 7.19
N LEU A 407 3.79 24.00 6.74
CA LEU A 407 3.81 22.54 6.57
C LEU A 407 4.84 22.09 5.53
N VAL A 408 4.79 22.64 4.32
CA VAL A 408 5.71 22.28 3.22
C VAL A 408 7.17 22.60 3.57
N PRO A 409 7.51 23.83 4.03
CA PRO A 409 8.87 24.13 4.44
C PRO A 409 9.40 23.23 5.56
N GLU A 410 8.60 22.93 6.58
CA GLU A 410 9.02 22.03 7.65
C GLU A 410 9.15 20.60 7.15
N TRP A 411 8.25 20.11 6.29
CA TRP A 411 8.34 18.77 5.71
C TRP A 411 9.64 18.61 4.94
N LEU A 412 10.00 19.57 4.09
CA LEU A 412 11.25 19.54 3.32
C LEU A 412 12.48 19.56 4.24
N ALA A 413 12.48 20.41 5.27
CA ALA A 413 13.59 20.49 6.21
C ALA A 413 13.76 19.20 7.02
N SER A 414 12.67 18.64 7.54
CA SER A 414 12.67 17.39 8.29
C SER A 414 12.97 16.18 7.41
N HIS A 415 12.49 16.16 6.16
CA HIS A 415 12.84 15.13 5.18
C HIS A 415 14.35 15.15 4.87
N ALA A 416 14.93 16.32 4.65
CA ALA A 416 16.38 16.46 4.42
C ALA A 416 17.20 15.97 5.63
N ALA A 417 16.78 16.32 6.85
CA ALA A 417 17.40 15.83 8.09
C ALA A 417 17.29 14.30 8.20
N TRP A 418 16.10 13.76 7.93
CA TRP A 418 15.84 12.31 7.95
C TRP A 418 16.71 11.57 6.93
N GLN A 419 16.79 12.09 5.70
CA GLN A 419 17.63 11.52 4.65
C GLN A 419 19.11 11.58 5.03
N ALA A 420 19.58 12.69 5.61
CA ALA A 420 20.97 12.79 6.08
C ALA A 420 21.28 11.80 7.22
N ALA A 421 20.34 11.57 8.13
CA ALA A 421 20.53 10.66 9.27
C ALA A 421 20.55 9.18 8.85
N LEU A 422 19.73 8.77 7.87
CA LEU A 422 19.51 7.36 7.54
C LEU A 422 20.13 6.89 6.23
N SER A 423 20.36 7.77 5.25
CA SER A 423 20.80 7.38 3.89
C SER A 423 22.05 6.51 3.86
N ARG A 424 23.00 6.74 4.76
CA ARG A 424 24.24 5.95 4.87
C ARG A 424 24.04 4.51 5.37
N HIS A 425 22.87 4.22 5.95
CA HIS A 425 22.53 2.90 6.47
C HIS A 425 21.60 2.13 5.53
N LEU A 426 20.92 2.82 4.60
CA LEU A 426 20.01 2.20 3.63
C LEU A 426 20.81 1.52 2.52
N LEU A 427 20.40 0.31 2.17
CA LEU A 427 20.93 -0.42 1.03
C LEU A 427 20.31 0.12 -0.26
N LYS A 428 21.16 0.36 -1.26
CA LYS A 428 20.74 0.58 -2.65
C LYS A 428 20.84 -0.72 -3.45
N HIS A 429 21.88 -1.50 -3.18
CA HIS A 429 22.17 -2.80 -3.78
C HIS A 429 22.74 -3.72 -2.70
N LEU A 430 22.72 -5.02 -2.96
CA LEU A 430 23.42 -6.00 -2.12
C LEU A 430 24.90 -6.07 -2.51
N GLU A 431 25.78 -6.14 -1.51
CA GLU A 431 27.20 -6.40 -1.71
C GLU A 431 27.45 -7.88 -2.04
N ALA A 432 28.60 -8.22 -2.62
CA ALA A 432 28.90 -9.58 -3.07
C ALA A 432 28.73 -10.64 -1.96
N ALA A 433 29.26 -10.38 -0.76
CA ALA A 433 29.10 -11.29 0.37
C ALA A 433 27.63 -11.49 0.79
N MET A 434 26.80 -10.44 0.68
CA MET A 434 25.36 -10.54 0.96
C MET A 434 24.63 -11.33 -0.13
N VAL A 435 25.06 -11.21 -1.39
CA VAL A 435 24.55 -12.00 -2.51
C VAL A 435 24.88 -13.48 -2.33
N ASP A 436 26.10 -13.81 -1.90
CA ASP A 436 26.48 -15.20 -1.60
C ASP A 436 25.61 -15.78 -0.48
N CYS A 437 25.42 -15.04 0.61
CA CYS A 437 24.51 -15.45 1.68
C CYS A 437 23.05 -15.61 1.21
N LEU A 438 22.57 -14.71 0.35
CA LEU A 438 21.23 -14.81 -0.24
C LEU A 438 21.11 -16.09 -1.07
N LYS A 439 22.10 -16.37 -1.91
CA LYS A 439 22.16 -17.56 -2.75
C LYS A 439 22.12 -18.84 -1.93
N ASP A 440 22.85 -18.91 -0.82
CA ASP A 440 22.84 -20.07 0.07
C ASP A 440 21.46 -20.27 0.73
N ARG A 441 20.76 -19.19 1.08
CA ARG A 441 19.46 -19.24 1.77
C ARG A 441 18.28 -19.55 0.86
N VAL A 442 18.20 -18.85 -0.28
CA VAL A 442 17.02 -18.91 -1.15
C VAL A 442 17.33 -19.44 -2.55
N GLY A 443 18.58 -19.77 -2.88
CA GLY A 443 18.96 -20.23 -4.22
C GLY A 443 18.17 -21.46 -4.68
N ARG A 444 17.99 -22.46 -3.80
CA ARG A 444 17.16 -23.64 -4.11
C ARG A 444 15.70 -23.27 -4.35
N ASP A 445 15.14 -22.36 -3.56
CA ASP A 445 13.77 -21.88 -3.74
C ASP A 445 13.61 -21.16 -5.08
N PHE A 446 14.53 -20.24 -5.38
CA PHE A 446 14.60 -19.50 -6.63
C PHE A 446 14.70 -20.42 -7.86
N GLU A 447 15.57 -21.43 -7.81
CA GLU A 447 15.66 -22.44 -8.87
C GLU A 447 14.36 -23.20 -9.10
N GLN A 448 13.69 -23.62 -8.02
CA GLN A 448 12.42 -24.33 -8.14
C GLN A 448 11.33 -23.41 -8.70
N PHE A 449 11.32 -22.14 -8.31
CA PHE A 449 10.42 -21.14 -8.88
C PHE A 449 10.64 -21.02 -10.39
N LEU A 450 11.89 -20.85 -10.85
CA LEU A 450 12.22 -20.72 -12.27
C LEU A 450 11.89 -21.98 -13.09
N LYS A 451 12.03 -23.18 -12.52
CA LYS A 451 11.61 -24.42 -13.18
C LYS A 451 10.10 -24.44 -13.48
N HIS A 452 9.29 -23.89 -12.58
CA HIS A 452 7.84 -23.80 -12.76
C HIS A 452 7.43 -22.61 -13.62
N HIS A 453 8.23 -21.54 -13.59
CA HIS A 453 7.94 -20.27 -14.26
C HIS A 453 9.15 -19.74 -15.05
N PRO A 454 9.56 -20.42 -16.12
CA PRO A 454 10.80 -20.10 -16.85
C PRO A 454 10.81 -18.72 -17.51
N ALA A 455 9.63 -18.11 -17.73
CA ALA A 455 9.53 -16.74 -18.23
C ALA A 455 10.26 -15.72 -17.36
N PHE A 456 10.46 -16.01 -16.06
CA PHE A 456 11.17 -15.13 -15.14
C PHE A 456 12.70 -15.17 -15.28
N GLU A 457 13.26 -16.13 -16.04
CA GLU A 457 14.68 -16.10 -16.42
C GLU A 457 15.02 -14.84 -17.23
N ASN A 458 14.07 -14.38 -18.07
CA ASN A 458 14.22 -13.16 -18.85
C ASN A 458 13.75 -11.91 -18.09
N ALA A 459 12.86 -12.07 -17.11
CA ALA A 459 12.31 -10.93 -16.36
C ALA A 459 13.31 -10.35 -15.35
N TRP A 460 14.20 -11.17 -14.78
CA TRP A 460 15.11 -10.77 -13.71
C TRP A 460 16.59 -11.11 -14.01
N PRO A 461 17.19 -10.52 -15.06
CA PRO A 461 18.54 -10.88 -15.49
C PRO A 461 19.61 -10.66 -14.39
N ALA A 462 19.45 -9.63 -13.56
CA ALA A 462 20.35 -9.38 -12.44
C ALA A 462 20.30 -10.49 -11.37
N ALA A 463 19.10 -10.93 -10.99
CA ALA A 463 18.91 -12.04 -10.06
C ALA A 463 19.45 -13.36 -10.63
N ILE A 464 19.24 -13.62 -11.93
CA ILE A 464 19.79 -14.80 -12.60
C ILE A 464 21.31 -14.81 -12.57
N ALA A 465 21.95 -13.67 -12.89
CA ALA A 465 23.39 -13.55 -12.84
C ALA A 465 23.95 -13.74 -11.41
N ALA A 466 23.27 -13.17 -10.41
CA ALA A 466 23.70 -13.17 -9.03
C ALA A 466 23.50 -14.53 -8.33
N LEU A 467 22.31 -15.12 -8.46
CA LEU A 467 21.93 -16.34 -7.74
C LEU A 467 22.29 -17.59 -8.55
N GLY A 468 22.42 -17.46 -9.87
CA GLY A 468 22.77 -18.55 -10.79
C GLY A 468 21.77 -19.71 -10.77
N ARG A 469 22.14 -20.80 -11.44
CA ARG A 469 21.64 -22.14 -11.13
C ARG A 469 22.60 -22.72 -10.09
N HIS A 470 22.10 -23.04 -8.91
CA HIS A 470 22.80 -23.82 -7.90
C HIS A 470 23.36 -25.08 -8.57
N PRO A 471 24.67 -25.35 -8.49
CA PRO A 471 25.18 -26.62 -8.98
C PRO A 471 24.44 -27.73 -8.22
N ARG A 472 23.82 -28.65 -8.97
CA ARG A 472 23.26 -29.89 -8.42
C ARG A 472 24.36 -30.49 -7.56
N GLN A 473 24.16 -30.58 -6.25
CA GLN A 473 24.92 -31.53 -5.46
C GLN A 473 24.52 -32.91 -6.00
N SER A 474 25.35 -33.47 -6.88
CA SER A 474 25.28 -34.88 -7.25
C SER A 474 25.27 -35.68 -5.95
N PRO A 475 24.42 -36.73 -5.82
CA PRO A 475 24.57 -37.63 -4.70
C PRO A 475 25.96 -38.22 -4.81
N ILE A 476 26.81 -37.96 -3.81
CA ILE A 476 28.06 -38.68 -3.62
C ILE A 476 27.66 -40.13 -3.39
N THR A 477 27.63 -40.89 -4.47
CA THR A 477 27.69 -42.34 -4.39
C THR A 477 29.14 -42.66 -4.06
N SER A 478 29.43 -42.77 -2.76
CA SER A 478 30.67 -43.37 -2.30
C SER A 478 30.79 -44.75 -2.95
N PRO A 479 31.86 -45.06 -3.71
CA PRO A 479 32.11 -46.42 -4.14
C PRO A 479 32.45 -47.23 -2.89
N ARG A 480 31.60 -48.21 -2.57
CA ARG A 480 31.95 -49.28 -1.63
C ARG A 480 33.19 -49.99 -2.16
N LEU A 481 34.35 -49.74 -1.53
CA LEU A 481 35.51 -50.62 -1.64
C LEU A 481 35.12 -51.97 -1.01
N ARG A 482 35.00 -53.00 -1.85
CA ARG A 482 35.00 -54.41 -1.40
C ARG A 482 36.42 -54.77 -0.95
N PRO A 483 36.63 -55.40 0.22
CA PRO A 483 37.89 -56.07 0.49
C PRO A 483 37.93 -57.36 -0.33
N ARG A 484 38.93 -57.47 -1.22
CA ARG A 484 39.35 -58.75 -1.77
C ARG A 484 40.20 -59.46 -0.70
N PHE A 485 39.73 -60.63 -0.27
CA PHE A 485 40.57 -61.61 0.40
C PHE A 485 41.50 -62.28 -0.62
N ALA A 486 42.80 -62.29 -0.31
CA ALA A 486 43.81 -63.28 -0.70
C ALA A 486 44.80 -63.24 0.49
N GLY A 487 45.09 -64.32 1.22
CA GLY A 487 45.60 -65.59 0.71
C GLY A 487 47.13 -65.51 0.74
N GLY A 488 47.71 -65.81 1.90
CA GLY A 488 49.14 -65.76 2.20
C GLY A 488 49.39 -65.87 3.70
#